data_AF-A0A497AQN0-F1
#
_entry.id   AF-A0A497AQN0-F1
#
_cell.length_a   1.000
_cell.length_b   1.000
_cell.length_c   1.000
_cell.angle_alpha   90.00
_cell.angle_beta   90.00
_cell.angle_gamma   90.00
#
_symmetry.space_group_name_H-M   'P 1'
#
loop_
_entity.id
_entity.type
_entity.pdbx_description
1 polymer ?
#
loop_
_entity_poly.entity_id
_entity_poly.type
_entity_poly.pdbx_seq_one_letter_code
_entity_poly.pdbx_strand_id
1 'polypeptide(L)' 'MSCQIDGHEIEIITIEDILSKIERSIANLTEQQKVIMKAKLLQYEYDKLTEFLKCLPKIKVRLVRLRSDVSKELKKLTPE' A
#
# COMPACT_ATOMS: atom_id res chain seq x y z
N MET A 1 21.54 10.02 -17.62
CA MET A 1 22.00 9.53 -18.94
C MET A 1 20.84 9.78 -19.90
N SER A 2 20.98 10.48 -21.03
CA SER A 2 19.84 10.77 -21.92
C SER A 2 19.90 9.95 -23.21
N CYS A 3 18.74 9.57 -23.73
CA CYS A 3 18.60 8.96 -25.05
C CYS A 3 17.64 9.78 -25.91
N GLN A 4 17.80 9.72 -27.24
CA GLN A 4 16.83 10.33 -28.15
C GLN A 4 15.90 9.25 -28.71
N ILE A 5 14.60 9.47 -28.59
CA ILE A 5 13.57 8.67 -29.25
C ILE A 5 12.71 9.65 -30.06
N ASP A 6 12.61 9.42 -31.37
CA ASP A 6 11.83 10.26 -32.30
C ASP A 6 12.13 11.76 -32.20
N GLY A 7 13.41 12.12 -32.03
CA GLY A 7 13.86 13.51 -31.91
C GLY A 7 13.59 14.17 -30.55
N HIS A 8 13.01 13.44 -29.59
CA HIS A 8 12.78 13.92 -28.22
C HIS A 8 13.89 13.40 -27.31
N GLU A 9 14.48 14.30 -26.51
CA GLU A 9 15.44 13.92 -25.47
C GLU A 9 14.69 13.34 -24.26
N ILE A 10 14.96 12.08 -23.96
CA ILE A 10 14.43 11.37 -22.82
C ILE A 10 15.54 11.23 -21.80
N GLU A 11 15.33 11.83 -20.63
CA GLU A 11 16.19 11.61 -19.46
C GLU A 11 15.91 10.21 -18.90
N ILE A 12 16.91 9.33 -18.93
CA ILE A 12 16.88 8.06 -18.22
C ILE A 12 17.34 8.33 -16.79
N ILE A 13 16.40 8.24 -15.86
CA ILE A 13 16.61 8.35 -14.42
C ILE A 13 16.59 6.94 -13.83
N THR A 14 17.66 6.54 -13.12
CA THR A 14 17.69 5.25 -12.43
C THR A 14 17.05 5.34 -11.04
N ILE A 15 16.81 4.18 -10.42
CA ILE A 15 16.38 4.14 -9.02
C ILE A 15 17.47 4.73 -8.10
N GLU A 16 18.76 4.47 -8.37
CA GLU A 16 19.85 5.07 -7.59
C GLU A 16 19.89 6.61 -7.72
N ASP A 17 19.58 7.16 -8.89
CA ASP A 17 19.49 8.61 -9.10
C ASP A 17 18.39 9.23 -8.23
N ILE A 18 17.23 8.56 -8.13
CA ILE A 18 16.10 9.00 -7.31
C ILE A 18 16.48 8.94 -5.82
N LEU A 19 17.05 7.83 -5.37
CA LEU A 19 17.47 7.65 -3.98
C LEU A 19 18.52 8.70 -3.59
N SER A 20 19.50 8.96 -4.44
CA SER A 20 20.54 9.99 -4.23
C SER A 20 19.96 11.41 -4.14
N LYS A 21 18.88 11.70 -4.89
CA LYS A 21 18.17 12.99 -4.82
C LYS A 21 17.38 13.12 -3.51
N ILE A 22 16.74 12.04 -3.06
CA ILE A 22 16.03 11.98 -1.78
C ILE A 22 17.01 12.18 -0.62
N GLU A 23 18.13 11.46 -0.61
CA GLU A 23 19.18 11.58 0.42
C GLU A 23 19.69 13.02 0.55
N ARG A 24 20.01 13.67 -0.58
CA ARG A 24 20.40 15.09 -0.59
C ARG A 24 19.32 16.02 -0.07
N SER A 25 18.06 15.72 -0.36
CA SER A 25 16.92 16.54 0.06
C SER A 25 16.63 16.41 1.56
N ILE A 26 16.95 15.25 2.17
CA ILE A 26 16.76 15.03 3.61
C ILE A 26 17.97 15.48 4.45
N ALA A 27 19.17 15.54 3.87
CA ALA A 27 20.41 15.87 4.58
C ALA A 27 20.39 17.24 5.28
N ASN A 28 19.67 18.21 4.70
CA ASN A 28 19.63 19.60 5.19
C ASN A 28 18.31 19.96 5.90
N LEU A 29 17.48 18.98 6.25
CA LEU A 29 16.22 19.26 6.93
C LEU A 29 16.49 19.77 8.35
N THR A 30 15.76 20.80 8.74
CA THR A 30 15.71 21.23 10.15
C THR A 30 15.00 20.18 11.00
N GLU A 31 15.27 20.17 12.30
CA GLU A 31 14.60 19.22 13.22
C GLU A 31 13.07 19.34 13.16
N GLN A 32 12.54 20.56 13.02
CA GLN A 32 11.10 20.79 12.87
C GLN A 32 10.55 20.14 11.59
N GLN A 33 11.28 20.24 10.47
CA GLN A 33 10.88 19.59 9.21
C GLN A 33 10.93 18.07 9.31
N LYS A 34 11.94 17.52 10.00
CA LYS A 34 12.02 16.07 10.26
C LYS A 34 10.85 15.57 11.09
N VAL A 35 10.44 16.31 12.12
CA VAL A 35 9.26 16.00 12.94
C VAL A 35 7.98 16.00 12.09
N ILE A 36 7.80 17.00 11.23
CA ILE A 36 6.65 17.08 10.31
C ILE A 36 6.64 15.89 9.35
N MET A 37 7.79 15.51 8.78
CA MET A 37 7.88 14.34 7.90
C MET A 37 7.52 13.04 8.64
N LYS A 38 8.03 12.84 9.86
CA LYS A 38 7.66 11.68 10.69
C LYS A 38 6.16 11.62 10.98
N ALA A 39 5.54 12.76 11.31
CA ALA A 39 4.11 12.83 11.55
C ALA A 39 3.29 12.48 10.29
N LYS A 40 3.71 12.98 9.11
CA LYS A 40 3.06 12.65 7.84
C LYS A 40 3.18 11.15 7.48
N LEU A 41 4.36 10.55 7.71
CA LEU A 41 4.55 9.12 7.51
C LEU A 41 3.67 8.30 8.44
N LEU A 42 3.59 8.68 9.71
CA LEU A 42 2.72 8.02 10.68
C LEU A 42 1.25 8.13 10.30
N GLN A 43 0.80 9.30 9.84
CA GLN A 43 -0.56 9.50 9.33
C GLN A 43 -0.85 8.61 8.14
N TYR A 44 0.09 8.51 7.19
CA TYR A 44 -0.06 7.64 6.01
C TYR A 44 -0.22 6.17 6.39
N GLU A 45 0.58 5.66 7.33
CA GLU A 45 0.42 4.28 7.82
C GLU A 45 -0.89 4.09 8.60
N TYR A 46 -1.33 5.09 9.37
CA TYR A 46 -2.63 5.06 10.04
C TYR A 46 -3.79 5.01 9.04
N ASP A 47 -3.73 5.77 7.95
CA ASP A 47 -4.77 5.78 6.92
C ASP A 47 -4.85 4.43 6.21
N LYS A 48 -3.71 3.79 5.90
CA LYS A 48 -3.68 2.42 5.38
C LYS A 48 -4.36 1.43 6.34
N LEU A 49 -4.00 1.48 7.62
CA LEU A 49 -4.62 0.62 8.64
C LEU A 49 -6.13 0.83 8.70
N THR A 50 -6.57 2.08 8.62
CA THR A 50 -7.99 2.44 8.61
C THR A 50 -8.72 1.83 7.40
N GLU A 51 -8.12 1.85 6.21
CA GLU A 51 -8.67 1.19 5.01
C GLU A 51 -8.76 -0.34 5.17
N PHE A 52 -7.74 -0.97 5.77
CA PHE A 52 -7.81 -2.40 6.10
C PHE A 52 -8.94 -2.71 7.09
N LEU A 53 -9.10 -1.89 8.14
CA LEU A 53 -10.15 -2.05 9.14
C LEU A 53 -11.54 -1.91 8.52
N LYS A 54 -11.74 -0.98 7.57
CA LYS A 54 -13.00 -0.84 6.80
C LYS A 54 -13.36 -2.09 6.00
N CYS A 55 -12.39 -2.91 5.62
CA CYS A 55 -12.62 -4.15 4.88
C CYS A 55 -13.01 -5.34 5.77
N LEU A 56 -12.70 -5.30 7.08
CA LEU A 56 -12.98 -6.41 8.00
C LEU A 56 -14.46 -6.83 8.06
N PRO A 57 -15.45 -5.90 8.10
CA PRO A 57 -16.86 -6.29 8.08
C PRO A 57 -17.24 -7.08 6.81
N LYS A 58 -16.71 -6.69 5.64
CA LYS A 58 -16.96 -7.40 4.37
C LYS A 58 -16.39 -8.81 4.41
N ILE A 59 -15.17 -8.97 4.95
CA ILE A 59 -14.53 -10.27 5.13
C ILE A 59 -15.35 -11.14 6.09
N LYS A 60 -15.79 -10.59 7.23
CA LYS A 60 -16.65 -11.28 8.20
C LYS A 60 -17.93 -11.81 7.55
N VAL A 61 -18.62 -10.99 6.74
CA VAL A 61 -19.84 -11.40 6.03
C VAL A 61 -19.56 -12.56 5.06
N ARG A 62 -18.47 -12.48 4.29
CA ARG A 62 -18.10 -13.56 3.35
C ARG A 62 -17.78 -14.87 4.07
N LEU A 63 -17.06 -14.82 5.20
CA LEU A 63 -16.77 -15.99 6.01
C LEU A 63 -18.04 -16.65 6.58
N VAL A 64 -19.00 -15.85 7.05
CA VAL A 64 -20.29 -16.37 7.54
C VAL A 64 -21.07 -17.06 6.42
N ARG A 65 -21.11 -16.46 5.22
CA ARG A 65 -21.74 -17.10 4.05
C ARG A 65 -21.06 -18.42 3.68
N LEU A 66 -19.73 -18.41 3.57
CA LEU A 66 -18.96 -19.60 3.27
C LEU A 66 -19.21 -20.72 4.29
N ARG A 67 -19.24 -20.40 5.58
CA ARG A 67 -19.59 -21.35 6.64
C ARG A 67 -21.00 -21.92 6.44
N SER A 68 -21.97 -21.07 6.10
CA SER A 68 -23.34 -21.53 5.84
C SER A 68 -23.40 -22.46 4.63
N ASP A 69 -22.67 -22.15 3.56
CA ASP A 69 -22.69 -22.95 2.33
C ASP A 69 -22.03 -24.31 2.57
N VAL A 70 -20.87 -24.34 3.24
CA VAL A 70 -20.22 -25.58 3.68
C VAL A 70 -21.17 -26.41 4.55
N SER A 71 -21.87 -25.80 5.51
CA SER A 71 -22.82 -26.51 6.37
C SER A 71 -24.00 -27.10 5.59
N LYS A 72 -24.49 -26.44 4.53
CA LYS A 72 -25.54 -26.97 3.66
C LYS A 72 -25.05 -28.16 2.85
N GLU A 73 -23.85 -28.06 2.27
CA GLU A 73 -23.27 -29.17 1.49
C GLU A 73 -22.99 -30.39 2.36
N LEU A 74 -22.48 -30.22 3.59
CA LEU A 74 -22.29 -31.32 4.53
C LEU A 74 -23.60 -32.04 4.85
N LYS A 75 -24.69 -31.30 5.08
CA LYS A 75 -26.02 -31.90 5.31
C LYS A 75 -26.55 -32.70 4.14
N LYS A 76 -26.18 -32.37 2.90
CA LYS A 76 -26.56 -33.16 1.71
C LYS A 76 -25.80 -34.48 1.64
N LEU A 77 -24.56 -34.52 2.14
CA LEU A 77 -23.68 -35.69 2.12
C LEU A 77 -23.98 -36.68 3.25
N THR A 78 -24.59 -36.21 4.34
CA THR A 78 -25.13 -37.05 5.41
C THR A 78 -26.62 -36.75 5.60
N PRO A 79 -27.50 -37.28 4.73
CA PRO A 79 -28.93 -37.32 5.03
C PRO A 79 -29.13 -38.31 6.19
N GLU A 80 -29.89 -37.90 7.21
CA GLU A 80 -30.42 -38.84 8.21
C GLU A 80 -31.30 -39.92 7.56
#